data_AF-A7SYE2-F1
#
_entry.id   AF-A7SYE2-F1
#
_cell.length_a   1.000
_cell.length_b   1.000
_cell.length_c   1.000
_cell.angle_alpha   90.00
_cell.angle_beta   90.00
_cell.angle_gamma   90.00
#
_symmetry.space_group_name_H-M   'P 1'
#
loop_
_entity.id
_entity.type
_entity.pdbx_description
1 polymer ?
#
loop_
_entity_poly.entity_id
_entity_poly.type
_entity_poly.pdbx_seq_one_letter_code
_entity_poly.pdbx_strand_id
1 'polypeptide(L)'
;SQNLRVQNSSAVHVRDSSQNLRVQNSSAVHVRDSSQNLRVQNSSAVHVRDSSQNLQVQNFSAVHVRDSSQNFRVQNSSAVHVRDSSQNLRVQNSSAVHVRDSSQNLRVQNSSAVHVRDSSQNLRVQNSSAVHVRDSSQNLRVQNSSAVHVRDSSQNLQVQNSSAVHVRDSSQNLQVQNSSAVHVRDSSQNLRVQNSSAVHVRDSSQNLQVQNSSAVHVRDSSQNLQV
;
A
#
# COMPACT_ATOMS: atom_id res chain seq x y z
N SER A 1 -16.57 -19.44 25.53
CA SER A 1 -15.88 -18.23 25.05
C SER A 1 -14.64 -17.98 25.89
N GLN A 2 -13.47 -18.49 25.48
CA GLN A 2 -12.24 -18.23 26.21
C GLN A 2 -11.62 -16.92 25.71
N ASN A 3 -11.13 -16.10 26.66
CA ASN A 3 -10.33 -14.91 26.42
C ASN A 3 -8.92 -15.19 26.93
N LEU A 4 -7.93 -15.19 26.05
CA LEU A 4 -6.55 -15.47 26.41
C LEU A 4 -5.76 -14.15 26.46
N ARG A 5 -5.03 -13.93 27.55
CA ARG A 5 -4.18 -12.76 27.75
C ARG A 5 -2.79 -13.19 28.20
N VAL A 6 -1.77 -12.76 27.47
CA VAL A 6 -0.35 -12.96 27.80
C VAL A 6 0.32 -11.60 27.96
N GLN A 7 1.11 -11.43 29.02
CA GLN A 7 1.80 -10.18 29.33
C GLN A 7 3.21 -10.44 29.85
N ASN A 8 4.12 -9.48 29.60
CA ASN A 8 5.44 -9.40 30.22
C ASN A 8 6.22 -10.71 30.11
N SER A 9 6.39 -11.21 28.89
CA SER A 9 6.98 -12.51 28.61
C SER A 9 8.16 -12.37 27.66
N SER A 10 9.28 -13.05 27.93
CA SER A 10 10.42 -13.05 26.99
C SER A 10 10.01 -13.68 25.65
N ALA A 11 9.29 -14.79 25.69
CA ALA A 11 8.77 -15.48 24.52
C ALA A 11 7.33 -15.92 24.72
N VAL A 12 6.50 -15.78 23.69
CA VAL A 12 5.10 -16.20 23.67
C VAL A 12 4.87 -17.11 22.48
N HIS A 13 4.36 -18.32 22.75
CA HIS A 13 3.90 -19.27 21.74
C HIS A 13 2.44 -19.61 22.03
N VAL A 14 1.54 -19.22 21.13
CA VAL A 14 0.11 -19.50 21.27
C VAL A 14 -0.36 -20.33 20.09
N ARG A 15 -1.07 -21.41 20.41
CA ARG A 15 -1.84 -22.19 19.45
C ARG A 15 -3.22 -22.42 20.03
N ASP A 16 -4.21 -21.67 19.56
CA ASP A 16 -5.50 -21.55 20.24
C ASP A 16 -6.67 -21.35 19.28
N SER A 17 -7.88 -21.41 19.82
CA SER A 17 -9.11 -20.91 19.19
C SER A 17 -9.93 -20.22 20.26
N SER A 18 -9.95 -18.89 20.21
CA SER A 18 -10.51 -18.06 21.29
C SER A 18 -11.56 -17.09 20.78
N GLN A 19 -12.29 -16.44 21.68
CA GLN A 19 -13.03 -15.25 21.28
C GLN A 19 -12.07 -14.06 21.12
N ASN A 20 -11.19 -13.88 22.11
CA ASN A 20 -10.20 -12.82 22.09
C ASN A 20 -8.83 -13.33 22.54
N LEU A 21 -7.80 -13.03 21.77
CA LEU A 21 -6.40 -13.24 22.14
C LEU A 21 -5.67 -11.90 22.22
N ARG A 22 -5.04 -11.64 23.37
CA ARG A 22 -4.22 -10.43 23.59
C ARG A 22 -2.83 -10.78 24.08
N VAL A 23 -1.80 -10.35 23.35
CA VAL A 23 -0.39 -10.47 23.75
C VAL A 23 0.20 -9.07 23.91
N GLN A 24 0.88 -8.82 25.04
CA GLN A 24 1.49 -7.52 25.32
C GLN A 24 2.88 -7.65 25.93
N ASN A 25 3.75 -6.68 25.63
CA ASN A 25 5.06 -6.52 26.26
C ASN A 25 5.86 -7.83 26.21
N SER A 26 6.24 -8.25 25.00
CA SER A 26 6.95 -9.51 24.81
C SER A 26 8.13 -9.35 23.87
N SER A 27 9.27 -10.03 24.09
CA SER A 27 10.39 -9.86 23.16
C SER A 27 10.10 -10.57 21.84
N ALA A 28 9.64 -11.82 21.89
CA ALA A 28 9.27 -12.62 20.72
C ALA A 28 7.85 -13.20 20.85
N VAL A 29 7.05 -13.10 19.78
CA VAL A 29 5.67 -13.61 19.74
C VAL A 29 5.47 -14.47 18.49
N HIS A 30 5.03 -15.71 18.70
CA HIS A 30 4.58 -16.64 17.67
C HIS A 30 3.13 -17.06 17.95
N VAL A 31 2.20 -16.64 17.10
CA VAL A 31 0.77 -16.94 17.24
C VAL A 31 0.29 -17.76 16.05
N ARG A 32 -0.42 -18.85 16.34
CA ARG A 32 -1.27 -19.58 15.41
C ARG A 32 -2.68 -19.66 16.00
N ASP A 33 -3.59 -18.79 15.56
CA ASP A 33 -4.88 -18.60 16.21
C ASP A 33 -6.03 -18.62 15.21
N SER A 34 -7.24 -18.80 15.75
CA SER A 34 -8.50 -18.50 15.08
C SER A 34 -9.39 -17.83 16.12
N SER A 35 -9.59 -16.51 16.00
CA SER A 35 -10.34 -15.76 17.00
C SER A 35 -11.31 -14.74 16.41
N GLN A 36 -12.17 -14.15 17.22
CA GLN A 36 -12.89 -12.96 16.75
C GLN A 36 -11.93 -11.77 16.70
N ASN A 37 -11.11 -11.61 17.75
CA ASN A 37 -10.14 -10.52 17.83
C ASN A 37 -8.77 -10.99 18.31
N LEU A 38 -7.74 -10.72 17.50
CA LEU A 38 -6.34 -10.89 17.87
C LEU A 38 -5.67 -9.51 18.01
N ARG A 39 -5.05 -9.26 19.16
CA ARG A 39 -4.28 -8.04 19.42
C ARG A 39 -2.89 -8.36 19.97
N VAL A 40 -1.86 -7.97 19.24
CA VAL A 40 -0.46 -8.03 19.68
C VAL A 40 0.05 -6.60 19.86
N GLN A 41 0.73 -6.31 20.97
CA GLN A 41 1.28 -4.98 21.25
C GLN A 41 2.65 -5.01 21.91
N ASN A 42 3.47 -4.01 21.62
CA ASN A 42 4.76 -3.76 22.28
C ASN A 42 5.62 -5.02 22.28
N SER A 43 6.06 -5.46 21.11
CA SER A 43 6.98 -6.60 21.01
C SER A 43 8.16 -6.29 20.11
N SER A 44 9.27 -7.02 20.23
CA SER A 44 10.40 -6.78 19.33
C SER A 44 10.16 -7.48 18.00
N ALA A 45 9.85 -8.77 18.02
CA ALA A 45 9.60 -9.59 16.83
C ALA A 45 8.26 -10.35 16.93
N VAL A 46 7.45 -10.25 15.88
CA VAL A 46 6.11 -10.88 15.83
C VAL A 46 5.94 -11.70 14.57
N HIS A 47 5.47 -12.94 14.74
CA HIS A 47 5.03 -13.83 13.67
C HIS A 47 3.61 -14.30 13.97
N VAL A 48 2.66 -13.88 13.14
CA VAL A 48 1.24 -14.24 13.29
C VAL A 48 0.80 -15.08 12.10
N ARG A 49 0.12 -16.18 12.38
CA ARG A 49 -0.74 -16.92 11.44
C ARG A 49 -2.15 -16.96 12.03
N ASP A 50 -3.07 -16.21 11.45
CA ASP A 50 -4.38 -16.00 12.06
C ASP A 50 -5.52 -16.11 11.06
N SER A 51 -6.72 -16.32 11.60
CA SER A 51 -7.98 -16.12 10.90
C SER A 51 -8.92 -15.48 11.90
N SER A 52 -9.19 -14.18 11.73
CA SER A 52 -10.00 -13.43 12.68
C SER A 52 -10.97 -12.44 12.06
N GLN A 53 -11.91 -11.90 12.84
CA GLN A 53 -12.63 -10.72 12.34
C GLN A 53 -11.72 -9.50 12.36
N ASN A 54 -10.94 -9.33 13.43
CA ASN A 54 -10.05 -8.19 13.59
C ASN A 54 -8.67 -8.61 14.09
N LEU A 55 -7.65 -8.27 13.30
CA LEU A 55 -6.25 -8.37 13.68
C LEU A 55 -5.65 -6.98 13.91
N GLN A 56 -5.03 -6.78 15.07
CA GLN A 56 -4.31 -5.55 15.40
C GLN A 56 -2.90 -5.82 15.90
N VAL A 57 -1.93 -5.17 15.27
CA VAL A 57 -0.51 -5.30 15.55
C VAL A 57 0.03 -3.88 15.74
N GLN A 58 0.40 -3.52 16.98
CA GLN A 58 0.98 -2.21 17.31
C GLN A 58 2.35 -2.22 18.03
N ASN A 59 3.27 -1.31 17.63
CA ASN A 59 4.57 -1.04 18.28
C ASN A 59 5.57 -2.21 18.22
N PHE A 60 6.30 -2.35 17.10
CA PHE A 60 7.32 -3.40 16.92
C PHE A 60 8.55 -2.99 16.15
N SER A 61 9.62 -3.78 16.30
CA SER A 61 10.76 -3.70 15.40
C SER A 61 10.49 -4.46 14.10
N ALA A 62 10.02 -5.72 14.18
CA ALA A 62 9.75 -6.54 13.00
C ALA A 62 8.45 -7.35 13.12
N VAL A 63 7.64 -7.31 12.07
CA VAL A 63 6.33 -7.96 11.99
C VAL A 63 6.22 -8.79 10.71
N HIS A 64 5.87 -10.07 10.88
CA HIS A 64 5.49 -10.97 9.79
C HIS A 64 4.09 -11.51 10.06
N VAL A 65 3.15 -11.18 9.18
CA VAL A 65 1.76 -11.64 9.31
C VAL A 65 1.35 -12.46 8.10
N ARG A 66 0.72 -13.60 8.37
CA ARG A 66 -0.14 -14.31 7.43
C ARG A 66 -1.55 -14.35 8.01
N ASP A 67 -2.50 -13.68 7.39
CA ASP A 67 -3.82 -13.52 7.97
C ASP A 67 -4.92 -13.70 6.92
N SER A 68 -6.12 -13.94 7.42
CA SER A 68 -7.38 -13.82 6.70
C SER A 68 -8.36 -13.17 7.67
N SER A 69 -8.62 -11.87 7.49
CA SER A 69 -9.51 -11.15 8.40
C SER A 69 -10.47 -10.18 7.75
N GLN A 70 -11.47 -9.68 8.48
CA GLN A 70 -12.25 -8.55 7.94
C GLN A 70 -11.44 -7.26 8.03
N ASN A 71 -10.76 -7.03 9.15
CA ASN A 71 -9.96 -5.83 9.36
C ASN A 71 -8.58 -6.19 9.92
N PHE A 72 -7.53 -5.85 9.18
CA PHE A 72 -6.16 -5.96 9.63
C PHE A 72 -5.49 -4.58 9.74
N ARG A 73 -4.92 -4.29 10.92
CA ARG A 73 -4.23 -3.02 11.20
C ARG A 73 -2.83 -3.25 11.76
N VAL A 74 -1.85 -2.58 11.14
CA VAL A 74 -0.47 -2.47 11.63
C VAL A 74 -0.13 -1.00 11.91
N GLN A 75 0.45 -0.73 13.09
CA GLN A 75 0.83 0.62 13.50
C GLN A 75 2.20 0.64 14.17
N ASN A 76 2.98 1.69 13.88
CA ASN A 76 4.26 2.00 14.53
C ASN A 76 5.23 0.82 14.48
N SER A 77 5.77 0.51 13.30
CA SER A 77 6.63 -0.65 13.10
C SER A 77 7.86 -0.33 12.27
N SER A 78 9.05 -0.81 12.63
CA SER A 78 10.23 -0.55 11.78
C SER A 78 10.14 -1.33 10.46
N ALA A 79 9.83 -2.63 10.51
CA ALA A 79 9.65 -3.46 9.33
C ALA A 79 8.35 -4.28 9.38
N VAL A 80 7.57 -4.21 8.31
CA VAL A 80 6.27 -4.89 8.17
C VAL A 80 6.26 -5.75 6.91
N HIS A 81 6.04 -7.05 7.08
CA HIS A 81 5.81 -8.01 6.01
C HIS A 81 4.44 -8.67 6.17
N VAL A 82 3.55 -8.39 5.23
CA VAL A 82 2.16 -8.88 5.25
C VAL A 82 1.91 -9.79 4.07
N ARG A 83 1.30 -10.95 4.34
CA ARG A 83 0.56 -11.75 3.37
C ARG A 83 -0.86 -11.90 3.87
N ASP A 84 -1.83 -11.26 3.24
CA ASP A 84 -3.17 -11.15 3.79
C ASP A 84 -4.24 -11.43 2.73
N SER A 85 -5.44 -11.71 3.22
CA SER A 85 -6.67 -11.53 2.48
C SER A 85 -7.68 -10.90 3.44
N SER A 86 -7.97 -9.62 3.25
CA SER A 86 -8.89 -8.92 4.13
C SER A 86 -9.91 -8.04 3.44
N GLN A 87 -10.97 -7.63 4.12
CA GLN A 87 -11.78 -6.54 3.56
C GLN A 87 -11.00 -5.23 3.64
N ASN A 88 -10.35 -4.96 4.77
CA ASN A 88 -9.61 -3.73 4.98
C ASN A 88 -8.24 -3.98 5.60
N LEU A 89 -7.18 -3.64 4.85
CA LEU A 89 -5.80 -3.57 5.33
C LEU A 89 -5.39 -2.12 5.59
N ARG A 90 -4.85 -1.83 6.79
CA ARG A 90 -4.26 -0.53 7.11
C ARG A 90 -2.87 -0.66 7.74
N VAL A 91 -1.88 -0.02 7.13
CA VAL A 91 -0.53 0.12 7.67
C VAL A 91 -0.20 1.60 7.91
N GLN A 92 0.30 1.93 9.09
CA GLN A 92 0.64 3.31 9.45
C GLN A 92 1.96 3.41 10.19
N ASN A 93 2.67 4.52 9.95
CA ASN A 93 3.89 4.90 10.68
C ASN A 93 4.91 3.76 10.67
N SER A 94 5.42 3.42 9.49
CA SER A 94 6.33 2.29 9.34
C SER A 94 7.57 2.64 8.53
N SER A 95 8.76 2.21 8.93
CA SER A 95 9.96 2.54 8.13
C SER A 95 9.96 1.78 6.81
N ALA A 96 9.69 0.47 6.83
CA ALA A 96 9.58 -0.36 5.64
C ALA A 96 8.31 -1.20 5.66
N VAL A 97 7.57 -1.18 4.54
CA VAL A 97 6.32 -1.91 4.36
C VAL A 97 6.39 -2.77 3.10
N HIS A 98 6.19 -4.07 3.25
CA HIS A 98 6.05 -5.03 2.16
C HIS A 98 4.71 -5.75 2.29
N VAL A 99 3.80 -5.51 1.36
CA VAL A 99 2.48 -6.14 1.34
C VAL A 99 2.32 -7.03 0.13
N ARG A 100 1.80 -8.24 0.37
CA ARG A 100 1.17 -9.09 -0.64
C ARG A 100 -0.26 -9.37 -0.19
N ASP A 101 -1.25 -8.80 -0.85
CA ASP A 101 -2.61 -8.83 -0.34
C ASP A 101 -3.63 -9.07 -1.45
N SER A 102 -4.84 -9.40 -1.03
CA SER A 102 -6.06 -9.32 -1.81
C SER A 102 -7.12 -8.74 -0.89
N SER A 103 -7.42 -7.45 -1.04
CA SER A 103 -8.39 -6.77 -0.19
C SER A 103 -9.43 -5.92 -0.90
N GLN A 104 -10.50 -5.52 -0.21
CA GLN A 104 -11.35 -4.46 -0.78
C GLN A 104 -10.62 -3.11 -0.70
N ASN A 105 -10.02 -2.81 0.45
CA ASN A 105 -9.32 -1.54 0.66
C ASN A 105 -7.96 -1.75 1.31
N LEU A 106 -6.92 -1.27 0.64
CA LEU A 106 -5.56 -1.23 1.15
C LEU A 106 -5.11 0.23 1.37
N ARG A 107 -4.69 0.54 2.60
CA ARG A 107 -4.19 1.88 2.96
C ARG A 107 -2.83 1.83 3.65
N VAL A 108 -1.85 2.50 3.06
CA VAL A 108 -0.52 2.71 3.65
C VAL A 108 -0.29 4.20 3.88
N GLN A 109 0.15 4.57 5.09
CA GLN A 109 0.39 5.96 5.46
C GLN A 109 1.68 6.15 6.23
N ASN A 110 2.36 7.28 6.00
CA ASN A 110 3.52 7.73 6.76
C ASN A 110 4.58 6.63 6.81
N SER A 111 5.15 6.29 5.65
CA SER A 111 6.12 5.20 5.55
C SER A 111 7.34 5.59 4.75
N SER A 112 8.55 5.22 5.18
CA SER A 112 9.75 5.61 4.41
C SER A 112 9.82 4.84 3.09
N ALA A 113 9.62 3.52 3.12
CA ALA A 113 9.60 2.68 1.92
C ALA A 113 8.34 1.79 1.89
N VAL A 114 7.66 1.78 0.74
CA VAL A 114 6.43 1.01 0.53
C VAL A 114 6.58 0.16 -0.73
N HIS A 115 6.41 -1.15 -0.58
CA HIS A 115 6.34 -2.11 -1.67
C HIS A 115 5.04 -2.90 -1.59
N VAL A 116 4.15 -2.69 -2.56
CA VAL A 116 2.86 -3.38 -2.61
C VAL A 116 2.78 -4.29 -3.83
N ARG A 117 2.32 -5.51 -3.61
CA ARG A 117 1.80 -6.41 -4.64
C ARG A 117 0.38 -6.79 -4.25
N ASP A 118 -0.62 -6.29 -4.93
CA ASP A 118 -2.00 -6.38 -4.45
C ASP A 118 -2.97 -6.67 -5.59
N SER A 119 -4.17 -7.07 -5.19
CA SER A 119 -5.38 -6.91 -5.99
C SER A 119 -6.46 -6.37 -5.07
N SER A 120 -6.89 -5.13 -5.31
CA SER A 120 -7.90 -4.51 -4.47
C SER A 120 -8.95 -3.69 -5.19
N GLN A 121 -10.04 -3.33 -4.51
CA GLN A 121 -10.93 -2.32 -5.09
C GLN A 121 -10.26 -0.95 -5.00
N ASN A 122 -9.69 -0.62 -3.84
CA ASN A 122 -9.03 0.67 -3.62
C ASN A 122 -7.67 0.51 -2.95
N LEU A 123 -6.63 1.03 -3.60
CA LEU A 123 -5.29 1.14 -3.04
C LEU A 123 -4.92 2.60 -2.81
N ARG A 124 -4.53 2.94 -1.57
CA ARG A 124 -4.10 4.30 -1.20
C ARG A 124 -2.77 4.31 -0.46
N VAL A 125 -1.80 5.01 -1.02
CA VAL A 125 -0.50 5.28 -0.37
C VAL A 125 -0.34 6.79 -0.14
N GLN A 126 0.02 7.19 1.07
CA GLN A 126 0.19 8.59 1.42
C GLN A 126 1.44 8.85 2.26
N ASN A 127 2.06 10.00 2.03
CA ASN A 127 3.19 10.51 2.82
C ASN A 127 4.30 9.46 2.91
N SER A 128 4.92 9.15 1.78
CA SER A 128 5.96 8.12 1.72
C SER A 128 7.18 8.56 0.95
N SER A 129 8.39 8.22 1.42
CA SER A 129 9.59 8.65 0.70
C SER A 129 9.74 7.89 -0.63
N ALA A 130 9.58 6.56 -0.61
CA ALA A 130 9.62 5.73 -1.81
C ALA A 130 8.41 4.79 -1.88
N VAL A 131 7.76 4.74 -3.04
CA VAL A 131 6.59 3.91 -3.29
C VAL A 131 6.81 3.07 -4.55
N HIS A 132 6.68 1.75 -4.40
CA HIS A 132 6.69 0.79 -5.49
C HIS A 132 5.42 -0.06 -5.45
N VAL A 133 4.58 0.08 -6.48
CA VAL A 133 3.33 -0.68 -6.56
C VAL A 133 3.32 -1.57 -7.79
N ARG A 134 2.88 -2.82 -7.59
CA ARG A 134 2.44 -3.73 -8.64
C ARG A 134 1.03 -4.19 -8.30
N ASP A 135 0.02 -3.68 -8.98
CA ASP A 135 -1.35 -3.85 -8.55
C ASP A 135 -2.29 -4.14 -9.71
N SER A 136 -3.48 -4.60 -9.35
CA SER A 136 -4.67 -4.61 -10.19
C SER A 136 -5.83 -4.14 -9.33
N SER A 137 -6.26 -2.88 -9.50
CA SER A 137 -7.33 -2.30 -8.69
C SER A 137 -8.40 -1.54 -9.46
N GLN A 138 -9.52 -1.19 -8.84
CA GLN A 138 -10.40 -0.18 -9.46
C GLN A 138 -9.77 1.20 -9.34
N ASN A 139 -9.29 1.57 -8.15
CA ASN A 139 -8.71 2.88 -7.91
C ASN A 139 -7.37 2.79 -7.18
N LEU A 140 -6.34 3.34 -7.80
CA LEU A 140 -5.02 3.50 -7.19
C LEU A 140 -4.71 4.98 -6.97
N ARG A 141 -4.38 5.34 -5.72
CA ARG A 141 -4.01 6.72 -5.35
C ARG A 141 -2.71 6.79 -4.57
N VAL A 142 -1.74 7.53 -5.10
CA VAL A 142 -0.48 7.86 -4.42
C VAL A 142 -0.40 9.37 -4.20
N GLN A 143 -0.12 9.79 -2.97
CA GLN A 143 -0.04 11.20 -2.62
C GLN A 143 1.18 11.52 -1.75
N ASN A 144 1.76 12.69 -1.97
CA ASN A 144 2.84 13.25 -1.15
C ASN A 144 3.99 12.26 -1.01
N SER A 145 4.66 11.96 -2.12
CA SER A 145 5.74 10.97 -2.13
C SER A 145 6.99 11.47 -2.85
N SER A 146 8.19 11.19 -2.35
CA SER A 146 9.40 11.67 -3.04
C SER A 146 9.60 10.93 -4.36
N ALA A 147 9.52 9.59 -4.35
CA ALA A 147 9.64 8.76 -5.54
C ALA A 147 8.49 7.76 -5.65
N VAL A 148 7.88 7.68 -6.84
CA VAL A 148 6.74 6.80 -7.14
C VAL A 148 7.05 5.96 -8.38
N HIS A 149 6.96 4.64 -8.23
CA HIS A 149 7.06 3.67 -9.30
C HIS A 149 5.83 2.78 -9.31
N VAL A 150 5.02 2.88 -10.35
CA VAL A 150 3.77 2.12 -10.49
C VAL A 150 3.84 1.22 -11.71
N ARG A 151 3.44 -0.05 -11.52
CA ARG A 151 3.05 -0.96 -12.59
C ARG A 151 1.65 -1.46 -12.28
N ASP A 152 0.66 -0.99 -13.00
CA ASP A 152 -0.73 -1.18 -12.60
C ASP A 152 -1.62 -1.51 -13.79
N SER A 153 -2.80 -2.04 -13.47
CA SER A 153 -3.95 -2.15 -14.34
C SER A 153 -5.16 -1.74 -13.52
N SER A 154 -5.66 -0.52 -13.73
CA SER A 154 -6.77 -0.01 -12.94
C SER A 154 -7.86 0.70 -13.73
N GLN A 155 -9.00 1.03 -13.10
CA GLN A 155 -9.91 1.98 -13.74
C GLN A 155 -9.34 3.39 -13.64
N ASN A 156 -8.89 3.78 -12.45
CA ASN A 156 -8.34 5.11 -12.19
C ASN A 156 -7.01 5.04 -11.43
N LEU A 157 -5.98 5.63 -12.01
CA LEU A 157 -4.68 5.83 -11.39
C LEU A 157 -4.43 7.33 -11.16
N GLN A 158 -4.23 7.73 -9.90
CA GLN A 158 -3.92 9.11 -9.53
C GLN A 158 -2.63 9.22 -8.72
N VAL A 159 -1.69 10.04 -9.20
CA VAL A 159 -0.46 10.41 -8.49
C VAL A 159 -0.41 11.92 -8.27
N GLN A 160 -0.26 12.36 -7.02
CA GLN A 160 -0.25 13.78 -6.66
C GLN A 160 0.94 14.14 -5.77
N ASN A 161 1.49 15.33 -5.98
CA ASN A 161 2.52 15.94 -5.13
C ASN A 161 3.73 15.01 -4.96
N SER A 162 4.44 14.74 -6.05
CA SER A 162 5.58 13.81 -6.03
C SER A 162 6.82 14.37 -6.70
N SER A 163 8.02 14.13 -6.15
CA SER A 163 9.22 14.67 -6.80
C SER A 163 9.52 13.94 -8.11
N ALA A 164 9.49 12.60 -8.10
CA ALA A 164 9.69 11.78 -9.28
C ALA A 164 8.59 10.73 -9.43
N VAL A 165 8.03 10.61 -10.64
CA VAL A 165 6.94 9.69 -10.97
C VAL A 165 7.33 8.85 -12.18
N HIS A 166 7.28 7.53 -12.04
CA HIS A 166 7.46 6.56 -13.12
C HIS A 166 6.28 5.61 -13.17
N VAL A 167 5.49 5.68 -14.23
CA VAL A 167 4.28 4.88 -14.40
C VAL A 167 4.40 3.98 -15.63
N ARG A 168 4.02 2.71 -15.45
CA ARG A 168 3.66 1.80 -16.52
C ARG A 168 2.25 1.30 -16.25
N ASP A 169 1.27 1.74 -17.01
CA ASP A 169 -0.12 1.53 -16.66
C ASP A 169 -0.97 1.11 -17.86
N SER A 170 -2.11 0.52 -17.54
CA SER A 170 -3.21 0.30 -18.47
C SER A 170 -4.49 0.60 -17.69
N SER A 171 -5.02 1.80 -17.87
CA SER A 171 -6.20 2.24 -17.13
C SER A 171 -7.28 2.91 -17.97
N GLN A 172 -8.44 3.22 -17.39
CA GLN A 172 -9.36 4.14 -18.07
C GLN A 172 -8.83 5.57 -17.94
N ASN A 173 -8.41 5.97 -16.74
CA ASN A 173 -7.92 7.32 -16.48
C ASN A 173 -6.61 7.29 -15.69
N LEU A 174 -5.57 7.91 -16.25
CA LEU A 174 -4.31 8.19 -15.57
C LEU A 174 -4.18 9.70 -15.35
N GLN A 175 -4.00 10.10 -14.08
CA GLN A 175 -3.76 11.49 -13.70
C GLN A 175 -2.47 11.64 -12.86
N VAL A 176 -1.58 12.51 -13.31
CA VAL A 176 -0.38 12.94 -12.56
C VAL A 176 -0.42 14.46 -12.36
N GLN A 177 -0.30 14.92 -11.11
CA GLN A 177 -0.34 16.34 -10.78
C GLN A 177 0.79 16.74 -9.82
N ASN A 178 1.29 17.97 -10.00
CA ASN A 178 2.25 18.61 -9.10
C ASN A 178 3.49 17.74 -8.90
N SER A 179 4.24 17.50 -9.97
CA SER A 179 5.41 16.62 -9.92
C SER A 179 6.64 17.21 -10.58
N SER A 180 7.84 17.07 -9.99
CA SER A 180 9.04 17.66 -10.61
C SER A 180 9.41 16.94 -11.90
N ALA A 181 9.45 15.61 -11.88
CA ALA A 181 9.74 14.78 -13.05
C ALA A 181 8.69 13.68 -13.23
N VAL A 182 8.18 13.54 -14.45
CA VAL A 182 7.14 12.56 -14.80
C VAL A 182 7.60 11.75 -16.01
N HIS A 183 7.63 10.43 -15.85
CA HIS A 183 7.88 9.46 -16.91
C HIS A 183 6.72 8.47 -16.99
N VAL A 184 5.98 8.50 -18.09
CA VAL A 184 4.79 7.66 -18.27
C VAL A 184 4.97 6.78 -19.50
N ARG A 185 4.67 5.50 -19.34
CA ARG A 185 4.36 4.59 -20.45
C ARG A 185 2.95 4.05 -20.23
N ASP A 186 1.99 4.50 -21.01
CA ASP A 186 0.58 4.27 -20.73
C ASP A 186 -0.20 3.79 -21.95
N SER A 187 -1.29 3.10 -21.66
CA SER A 187 -2.32 2.69 -22.60
C SER A 187 -3.67 2.89 -21.91
N SER A 188 -4.20 4.11 -21.96
CA SER A 188 -5.43 4.49 -21.26
C SER A 188 -6.52 5.06 -22.16
N GLN A 189 -7.71 5.37 -21.63
CA GLN A 189 -8.64 6.23 -22.37
C GLN A 189 -8.21 7.69 -22.25
N ASN A 190 -7.85 8.14 -21.04
CA ASN A 190 -7.44 9.51 -20.77
C ASN A 190 -6.16 9.55 -19.94
N LEU A 191 -5.14 10.23 -20.46
CA LEU A 191 -3.92 10.58 -19.74
C LEU A 191 -3.85 12.09 -19.51
N ARG A 192 -3.77 12.51 -18.24
CA ARG A 192 -3.61 13.91 -17.84
C ARG A 192 -2.39 14.13 -16.95
N VAL A 193 -1.48 14.99 -17.39
CA VAL A 193 -0.32 15.45 -16.61
C VAL A 193 -0.41 16.97 -16.41
N GLN A 194 -0.32 17.44 -15.17
CA GLN A 194 -0.40 18.87 -14.87
C GLN A 194 0.66 19.34 -13.88
N ASN A 195 1.08 20.59 -14.02
CA ASN A 195 1.97 21.29 -13.09
C ASN A 195 3.24 20.47 -12.84
N SER A 196 4.01 20.21 -13.91
CA SER A 196 5.21 19.38 -13.82
C SER A 196 6.43 20.02 -14.46
N SER A 197 7.60 19.95 -13.84
CA SER A 197 8.78 20.62 -14.42
C SER A 197 9.25 19.93 -15.70
N ALA A 198 9.39 18.60 -15.68
CA ALA A 198 9.76 17.80 -16.85
C ALA A 198 8.81 16.62 -17.05
N VAL A 199 8.33 16.44 -18.27
CA VAL A 199 7.37 15.39 -18.64
C VAL A 199 7.90 14.62 -19.84
N HIS A 200 8.02 13.30 -19.69
CA HIS A 200 8.31 12.37 -20.78
C HIS A 200 7.24 11.30 -20.86
N VAL A 201 6.48 11.29 -21.96
CA VAL A 201 5.34 10.41 -22.16
C VAL A 201 5.56 9.52 -23.38
N ARG A 202 5.32 8.22 -23.21
CA ARG A 202 5.08 7.28 -24.31
C ARG A 202 3.66 6.74 -24.17
N ASP A 203 2.76 7.18 -25.03
CA ASP A 203 1.34 6.98 -24.83
C ASP A 203 0.65 6.37 -26.06
N SER A 204 -0.46 5.69 -25.79
CA SER A 204 -1.39 5.16 -26.78
C SER A 204 -2.83 5.37 -26.31
N SER A 205 -3.15 6.52 -25.73
CA SER A 205 -4.48 6.82 -25.18
C SER A 205 -5.48 7.33 -26.22
N GLN A 206 -6.74 7.55 -25.84
CA GLN A 206 -7.65 8.33 -26.71
C GLN A 206 -7.36 9.83 -26.56
N ASN A 207 -7.17 10.30 -25.33
CA ASN A 207 -6.93 11.70 -25.02
C ASN A 207 -5.69 11.88 -24.13
N LEU A 208 -4.69 12.61 -24.64
CA LEU A 208 -3.51 13.03 -23.90
C LEU A 208 -3.55 14.54 -23.66
N GLN A 209 -3.51 14.94 -22.39
CA GLN A 209 -3.41 16.33 -21.97
C GLN A 209 -2.21 16.55 -21.03
N VAL A 210 -1.25 17.38 -21.45
CA VAL A 210 -0.17 17.91 -20.63
C VAL A 210 -0.39 19.42 -20.47
N GLN A 211 -0.31 19.94 -19.24
CA GLN A 211 -0.52 21.36 -18.96
C GLN A 211 0.49 21.87 -17.93
N ASN A 212 0.83 23.16 -18.01
CA ASN A 212 1.68 23.85 -17.06
C ASN A 212 3.00 23.08 -16.82
N SER A 213 3.67 22.72 -17.90
CA SER A 213 4.94 21.99 -17.84
C SER A 213 6.07 22.75 -18.51
N SER A 214 7.26 22.76 -17.90
CA SER A 214 8.39 23.54 -18.40
C SER A 214 9.10 22.86 -19.57
N ALA A 215 9.20 21.53 -19.55
CA ALA A 215 9.75 20.73 -20.63
C ALA A 215 8.88 19.50 -20.87
N VAL A 216 8.49 19.27 -22.13
CA VAL A 216 7.63 18.15 -22.51
C VAL A 216 8.20 17.42 -23.71
N HIS A 217 8.36 16.10 -23.57
CA HIS A 217 8.71 15.19 -24.65
C HIS A 217 7.66 14.08 -24.75
N VAL A 218 6.97 14.02 -25.90
CA VAL A 218 5.85 13.10 -26.11
C VAL A 218 6.13 12.23 -27.33
N ARG A 219 6.04 10.91 -27.14
CA ARG A 219 5.93 9.93 -28.22
C ARG A 219 4.57 9.28 -28.13
N ASP A 220 3.68 9.68 -29.01
CA ASP A 220 2.26 9.41 -28.86
C ASP A 220 1.61 8.85 -30.12
N SER A 221 0.53 8.10 -29.93
CA SER A 221 -0.38 7.64 -30.96
C SER A 221 -1.84 7.89 -30.58
N SER A 222 -2.12 8.92 -29.77
CA SER A 222 -3.45 9.27 -29.30
C SER A 222 -4.28 9.93 -30.38
N GLN A 223 -5.60 9.91 -30.20
CA GLN A 223 -6.52 10.59 -31.11
C GLN A 223 -6.50 12.10 -30.88
N ASN A 224 -6.40 12.53 -29.62
CA ASN A 224 -6.41 13.94 -29.23
C ASN A 224 -5.22 14.26 -28.33
N LEU A 225 -4.28 15.05 -28.85
CA LEU A 225 -3.10 15.52 -28.13
C LEU A 225 -3.20 17.01 -27.79
N GLN A 226 -3.02 17.34 -26.51
CA GLN A 226 -2.86 18.70 -25.99
C GLN A 226 -1.62 18.76 -25.10
N VAL A 227 -0.68 19.67 -25.37
CA VAL A 227 0.58 19.84 -24.62
C VAL A 227 0.83 21.32 -24.32
#